data_AF-A0A2V7YMA4-F1
#
_entry.id   AF-A0A2V7YMA4-F1
#
_cell.length_a   1.000
_cell.length_b   1.000
_cell.length_c   1.000
_cell.angle_alpha   90.00
_cell.angle_beta   90.00
_cell.angle_gamma   90.00
#
_symmetry.space_group_name_H-M   'P 1'
#
loop_
_entity.id
_entity.type
_entity.pdbx_description
1 polymer ?
#
loop_
_entity_poly.entity_id
_entity_poly.type
_entity_poly.pdbx_seq_one_letter_code
_entity_poly.pdbx_strand_id
1 'polypeptide(L)'
;MNGIGDSPPRPDGFAKVSGAARYVDDISLPGMWHGATVRSPHPHARIRSIRFDPAAAPEGTVCVTAADLPGPNGIQLLDDGWPILADGFVLHVAEPVALVAAPTRLAARQALAAVQVEYEPLTPVLTLEEAASLPPLYELRLESGDVDAALAGADHVIAGTWRTGHQEHIYIECQGMIATCEDGGLTVLGSMQCPYYVHKALVHAFDLPEDKVRVRAAVVGGGFGGKEDFPSALAVHAALLARACGRPVKMVYDRHEDIIGTSKRHPAVIRHRTGVRGDGRLLALDAEVLMDGGAYKTLSPVVLSRALLHAFGPYRWPSARLQGKVLRTHTAPNSAFRGSPWGSIPSRSAPATWSSRATGCPPARCSTRPPPPASAWRRRSAVPASVRNGGSWRRPANGIPAGMTGEGGGSGSPSTSTARGSPATASAR
;
A
#
# COMPACT_ATOMS: atom_id res chain seq x y z
N MET A 1 -22.35 26.50 28.87
CA MET A 1 -21.90 25.14 29.21
C MET A 1 -21.74 24.41 27.88
N ASN A 2 -20.58 23.79 27.65
CA ASN A 2 -20.34 22.92 26.51
C ASN A 2 -20.19 21.50 27.07
N GLY A 3 -21.31 20.82 27.28
CA GLY A 3 -21.37 19.46 27.80
C GLY A 3 -21.29 18.41 26.68
N ILE A 4 -21.12 17.14 27.08
CA ILE A 4 -21.28 16.00 26.19
C ILE A 4 -22.74 15.98 25.69
N GLY A 5 -22.95 15.98 24.37
CA GLY A 5 -24.27 16.01 23.74
C GLY A 5 -24.69 17.38 23.21
N ASP A 6 -23.99 18.46 23.59
CA ASP A 6 -24.23 19.79 23.04
C ASP A 6 -23.65 19.93 21.63
N SER A 7 -24.02 21.01 20.93
CA SER A 7 -23.47 21.40 19.62
C SER A 7 -22.54 22.62 19.73
N PRO A 8 -21.39 22.52 20.45
CA PRO A 8 -20.48 23.64 20.58
C PRO A 8 -19.83 23.98 19.23
N PRO A 9 -19.50 25.26 18.98
CA PRO A 9 -18.68 25.63 17.84
C PRO A 9 -17.36 24.86 17.84
N ARG A 10 -16.91 24.49 16.64
CA ARG A 10 -15.60 23.82 16.49
C ARG A 10 -14.47 24.76 16.95
N PRO A 11 -13.51 24.29 17.76
CA PRO A 11 -12.36 25.11 18.18
C PRO A 11 -11.55 25.68 17.02
N ASP A 12 -11.47 24.95 15.90
CA ASP A 12 -10.77 25.35 14.68
C ASP A 12 -11.68 26.06 13.65
N GLY A 13 -12.95 26.29 13.99
CA GLY A 13 -13.96 26.79 13.06
C GLY A 13 -13.70 28.22 12.60
N PHE A 14 -13.42 29.14 13.54
CA PHE A 14 -13.19 30.55 13.23
C PHE A 14 -12.01 30.74 12.27
N ALA A 15 -10.86 30.12 12.57
CA ALA A 15 -9.67 30.24 11.73
C ALA A 15 -9.90 29.74 10.29
N LYS A 16 -10.75 28.73 10.10
CA LYS A 16 -11.09 28.21 8.76
C LYS A 16 -11.98 29.14 7.97
N VAL A 17 -13.00 29.72 8.59
CA VAL A 17 -13.92 30.64 7.89
C VAL A 17 -13.29 32.01 7.64
N SER A 18 -12.32 32.41 8.46
CA SER A 18 -11.60 33.68 8.30
C SER A 18 -10.37 33.59 7.38
N GLY A 19 -9.99 32.38 6.94
CA GLY A 19 -8.75 32.14 6.19
C GLY A 19 -7.46 32.25 7.02
N ALA A 20 -7.55 32.29 8.36
CA ALA A 20 -6.39 32.34 9.25
C ALA A 20 -5.75 30.95 9.49
N ALA A 21 -6.49 29.87 9.23
CA ALA A 21 -5.96 28.52 9.27
C ALA A 21 -4.95 28.31 8.14
N ARG A 22 -3.72 27.91 8.48
CA ARG A 22 -2.64 27.70 7.51
C ARG A 22 -2.52 26.22 7.16
N TYR A 23 -2.83 25.89 5.91
CA TYR A 23 -2.58 24.60 5.28
C TYR A 23 -1.14 24.55 4.76
N VAL A 24 -0.68 23.39 4.27
CA VAL A 24 0.73 23.22 3.93
C VAL A 24 1.21 24.22 2.88
N ASP A 25 0.42 24.47 1.83
CA ASP A 25 0.85 25.36 0.75
C ASP A 25 0.86 26.85 1.17
N ASP A 26 0.14 27.21 2.24
CA ASP A 26 0.13 28.55 2.84
C ASP A 26 1.40 28.83 3.67
N ILE A 27 2.27 27.83 3.84
CA ILE A 27 3.48 27.91 4.65
C ILE A 27 4.69 28.13 3.74
N SER A 28 5.51 29.10 4.13
CA SER A 28 6.77 29.46 3.46
C SER A 28 7.86 29.63 4.51
N LEU A 29 9.04 29.11 4.19
CA LEU A 29 10.25 29.24 5.01
C LEU A 29 11.30 30.05 4.24
N PRO A 30 12.22 30.76 4.92
CA PRO A 30 13.30 31.48 4.26
C PRO A 30 14.16 30.54 3.39
N GLY A 31 14.43 30.95 2.15
CA GLY A 31 15.25 30.18 1.22
C GLY A 31 14.65 28.83 0.77
N MET A 32 13.35 28.61 1.00
CA MET A 32 12.66 27.38 0.65
C MET A 32 12.60 27.14 -0.85
N TRP A 33 12.94 25.92 -1.25
CA TRP A 33 12.84 25.43 -2.62
C TRP A 33 11.58 24.59 -2.81
N HIS A 34 11.28 24.28 -4.06
CA HIS A 34 10.16 23.44 -4.43
C HIS A 34 10.65 22.14 -5.05
N GLY A 35 10.03 21.02 -4.65
CA GLY A 35 10.31 19.71 -5.21
C GLY A 35 9.26 19.27 -6.24
N ALA A 36 9.67 18.44 -7.18
CA ALA A 36 8.81 17.78 -8.16
C ALA A 36 9.26 16.33 -8.38
N THR A 37 8.34 15.47 -8.85
CA THR A 37 8.59 14.03 -9.02
C THR A 37 8.59 13.64 -10.49
N VAL A 38 9.66 12.98 -10.93
CA VAL A 38 9.72 12.27 -12.22
C VAL A 38 9.03 10.93 -12.04
N ARG A 39 8.03 10.64 -12.87
CA ARG A 39 7.14 9.50 -12.72
C ARG A 39 7.15 8.60 -13.93
N SER A 40 7.01 7.30 -13.68
CA SER A 40 6.87 6.30 -14.73
C SER A 40 5.61 6.52 -15.59
N PRO A 41 5.71 6.49 -16.93
CA PRO A 41 4.55 6.40 -17.80
C PRO A 41 4.07 4.94 -18.00
N HIS A 42 4.81 3.94 -17.49
CA HIS A 42 4.55 2.53 -17.74
C HIS A 42 3.95 1.82 -16.53
N PRO A 43 2.96 0.92 -16.73
CA PRO A 43 2.44 0.08 -15.66
C PRO A 43 3.43 -0.99 -15.22
N HIS A 44 4.26 -1.51 -16.13
CA HIS A 44 5.31 -2.47 -15.81
C HIS A 44 6.47 -2.28 -16.79
N ALA A 45 7.66 -1.98 -16.29
CA ALA A 45 8.85 -1.88 -17.12
C ALA A 45 10.12 -2.09 -16.28
N ARG A 46 11.19 -2.52 -16.94
CA ARG A 46 12.54 -2.45 -16.36
C ARG A 46 13.13 -1.08 -16.63
N ILE A 47 13.75 -0.47 -15.62
CA ILE A 47 14.52 0.76 -15.74
C ILE A 47 15.91 0.38 -16.26
N ARG A 48 16.29 0.88 -17.44
CA ARG A 48 17.62 0.65 -18.05
C ARG A 48 18.63 1.66 -17.56
N SER A 49 18.25 2.93 -17.54
CA SER A 49 19.08 4.02 -17.07
C SER A 49 18.23 5.22 -16.64
N ILE A 50 18.76 6.02 -15.71
CA ILE A 50 18.25 7.33 -15.34
C ILE A 50 19.40 8.31 -15.53
N ARG A 51 19.21 9.36 -16.32
CA ARG A 51 20.21 10.40 -16.58
C ARG A 51 19.61 11.77 -16.29
N PHE A 52 20.34 12.59 -15.55
CA PHE A 52 20.01 13.99 -15.33
C PHE A 52 21.00 14.85 -16.12
N ASP A 53 20.48 15.82 -16.88
CA ASP A 53 21.26 16.82 -17.61
C ASP A 53 21.18 18.19 -16.90
N PRO A 54 22.18 18.58 -16.09
CA PRO A 54 22.18 19.86 -15.40
C PRO A 54 22.15 21.07 -16.35
N ALA A 55 22.66 20.93 -17.59
CA ALA A 55 22.68 22.03 -18.55
C ALA A 55 21.30 22.31 -19.15
N ALA A 56 20.41 21.30 -19.17
CA ALA A 56 19.02 21.42 -19.57
C ALA A 56 18.08 21.81 -18.41
N ALA A 57 18.59 21.89 -17.18
CA ALA A 57 17.81 22.24 -15.99
C ALA A 57 17.95 23.72 -15.62
N PRO A 58 16.94 24.32 -14.96
CA PRO A 58 17.10 25.63 -14.33
C PRO A 58 18.30 25.65 -13.35
N GLU A 59 18.98 26.79 -13.27
CA GLU A 59 20.17 26.93 -12.44
C GLU A 59 19.93 26.53 -10.98
N GLY A 60 20.90 25.79 -10.42
CA GLY A 60 20.85 25.29 -9.05
C GLY A 60 19.97 24.05 -8.84
N THR A 61 19.29 23.54 -9.87
CA THR A 61 18.48 22.32 -9.74
C THR A 61 19.32 21.14 -9.24
N VAL A 62 18.79 20.43 -8.24
CA VAL A 62 19.32 19.13 -7.81
C VAL A 62 18.39 18.01 -8.27
N CYS A 63 18.95 16.85 -8.56
CA CYS A 63 18.21 15.63 -8.88
C CYS A 63 18.67 14.51 -7.93
N VAL A 64 17.73 13.72 -7.42
CA VAL A 64 18.01 12.54 -6.60
C VAL A 64 17.23 11.33 -7.12
N THR A 65 17.83 10.16 -6.96
CA THR A 65 17.34 8.84 -7.36
C THR A 65 17.37 7.88 -6.18
N ALA A 66 16.98 6.62 -6.38
CA ALA A 66 17.09 5.60 -5.33
C ALA A 66 18.54 5.40 -4.82
N ALA A 67 19.55 5.73 -5.62
CA ALA A 67 20.96 5.62 -5.23
C ALA A 67 21.39 6.67 -4.18
N ASP A 68 20.61 7.74 -4.02
CA ASP A 68 20.89 8.83 -3.08
C ASP A 68 20.25 8.61 -1.69
N LEU A 69 19.57 7.47 -1.50
CA LEU A 69 18.97 7.11 -0.22
C LEU A 69 20.06 6.76 0.81
N PRO A 70 20.00 7.34 2.02
CA PRO A 70 20.97 7.02 3.08
C PRO A 70 20.74 5.64 3.70
N GLY A 71 19.46 5.25 3.83
CA GLY A 71 19.02 3.97 4.38
C GLY A 71 18.32 3.10 3.33
N PRO A 72 17.55 2.09 3.75
CA PRO A 72 16.87 1.19 2.84
C PRO A 72 15.83 1.90 1.94
N ASN A 73 15.71 1.43 0.70
CA ASN A 73 14.73 1.93 -0.27
C ASN A 73 13.34 1.30 -0.07
N GLY A 74 12.75 1.54 1.10
CA GLY A 74 11.45 1.00 1.48
C GLY A 74 10.70 1.92 2.44
N ILE A 75 9.41 2.12 2.22
CA ILE A 75 8.53 2.87 3.12
C ILE A 75 8.12 1.94 4.26
N GLN A 76 8.70 2.14 5.44
CA GLN A 76 8.39 1.35 6.63
C GLN A 76 6.95 1.56 7.10
N LEU A 77 6.10 0.56 6.86
CA LEU A 77 4.71 0.48 7.35
C LEU A 77 4.49 -0.83 8.12
N LEU A 78 3.79 -1.80 7.50
CA LEU A 78 3.65 -3.18 7.99
C LEU A 78 4.89 -4.02 7.63
N ASP A 79 5.48 -3.69 6.50
CA ASP A 79 6.79 -4.09 6.00
C ASP A 79 7.37 -2.89 5.22
N ASP A 80 8.50 -3.09 4.56
CA ASP A 80 9.26 -2.09 3.78
C ASP A 80 9.22 -2.36 2.27
N GLY A 81 8.31 -3.22 1.80
CA GLY A 81 8.27 -3.66 0.40
C GLY A 81 7.75 -2.63 -0.61
N TRP A 82 7.27 -1.47 -0.17
CA TRP A 82 6.86 -0.36 -1.02
C TRP A 82 8.04 0.61 -1.19
N PRO A 83 8.69 0.70 -2.36
CA PRO A 83 9.88 1.54 -2.54
C PRO A 83 9.58 3.03 -2.39
N ILE A 84 10.58 3.77 -1.92
CA ILE A 84 10.55 5.24 -1.87
C ILE A 84 10.67 5.79 -3.29
N LEU A 85 11.62 5.26 -4.06
CA LEU A 85 11.84 5.53 -5.49
C LEU A 85 12.04 4.20 -6.21
N ALA A 86 11.41 4.01 -7.36
CA ALA A 86 11.57 2.81 -8.16
C ALA A 86 13.04 2.61 -8.56
N ASP A 87 13.54 1.40 -8.32
CA ASP A 87 14.89 0.97 -8.71
C ASP A 87 14.80 -0.39 -9.42
N GLY A 88 15.48 -0.50 -10.56
CA GLY A 88 15.44 -1.67 -11.44
C GLY A 88 14.13 -1.87 -12.19
N PHE A 89 12.96 -1.73 -11.54
CA PHE A 89 11.65 -1.91 -12.16
C PHE A 89 10.64 -0.87 -11.68
N VAL A 90 9.72 -0.51 -12.56
CA VAL A 90 8.47 0.19 -12.24
C VAL A 90 7.33 -0.82 -12.33
N LEU A 91 6.46 -0.80 -11.34
CA LEU A 91 5.35 -1.72 -11.13
C LEU A 91 3.97 -1.04 -11.22
N HIS A 92 3.92 0.28 -11.42
CA HIS A 92 2.70 0.96 -11.81
C HIS A 92 2.95 2.29 -12.55
N VAL A 93 1.92 2.76 -13.26
CA VAL A 93 1.91 4.11 -13.82
C VAL A 93 1.99 5.13 -12.70
N ALA A 94 2.69 6.23 -12.94
CA ALA A 94 2.93 7.32 -12.01
C ALA A 94 3.86 6.97 -10.83
N GLU A 95 4.51 5.80 -10.83
CA GLU A 95 5.48 5.45 -9.80
C GLU A 95 6.67 6.42 -9.79
N PRO A 96 7.07 6.96 -8.62
CA PRO A 96 8.22 7.85 -8.48
C PRO A 96 9.53 7.17 -8.89
N VAL A 97 10.31 7.78 -9.78
CA VAL A 97 11.60 7.25 -10.26
C VAL A 97 12.77 8.14 -9.85
N ALA A 98 12.57 9.46 -9.95
CA ALA A 98 13.53 10.46 -9.49
C ALA A 98 12.79 11.67 -8.94
N LEU A 99 13.47 12.47 -8.12
CA LEU A 99 12.98 13.74 -7.62
C LEU A 99 13.90 14.87 -8.08
N VAL A 100 13.34 16.05 -8.29
CA VAL A 100 14.11 17.28 -8.54
C VAL A 100 13.69 18.37 -7.56
N ALA A 101 14.62 19.26 -7.18
CA ALA A 101 14.29 20.49 -6.45
C ALA A 101 14.96 21.70 -7.09
N ALA A 102 14.23 22.82 -7.11
CA ALA A 102 14.71 24.08 -7.65
C ALA A 102 14.14 25.27 -6.85
N PRO A 103 14.70 26.50 -7.01
CA PRO A 103 14.31 27.66 -6.20
C PRO A 103 12.84 28.09 -6.29
N THR A 104 12.14 27.75 -7.38
CA THR A 104 10.72 28.10 -7.56
C THR A 104 9.90 26.90 -8.02
N ARG A 105 8.59 26.95 -7.77
CA ARG A 105 7.64 25.92 -8.24
C ARG A 105 7.68 25.72 -9.75
N LEU A 106 7.83 26.81 -10.51
CA LEU A 106 7.92 26.75 -11.98
C LEU A 106 9.23 26.08 -12.40
N ALA A 107 10.36 26.48 -11.81
CA ALA A 107 11.66 25.89 -12.10
C ALA A 107 11.69 24.39 -11.77
N ALA A 108 11.10 23.97 -10.65
CA ALA A 108 11.03 22.55 -10.27
C ALA A 108 10.24 21.71 -11.28
N ARG A 109 9.17 22.27 -11.87
CA ARG A 109 8.42 21.61 -12.94
C ARG A 109 9.19 21.57 -14.26
N GLN A 110 9.89 22.65 -14.62
CA GLN A 110 10.73 22.69 -15.81
C GLN A 110 11.90 21.70 -15.72
N ALA A 111 12.48 21.53 -14.53
CA ALA A 111 13.55 20.59 -14.25
C ALA A 111 13.20 19.12 -14.55
N LEU A 112 11.91 18.75 -14.57
CA LEU A 112 11.49 17.39 -14.92
C LEU A 112 11.94 16.98 -16.32
N ALA A 113 11.99 17.93 -17.28
CA ALA A 113 12.41 17.67 -18.65
C ALA A 113 13.92 17.37 -18.79
N ALA A 114 14.71 17.73 -17.79
CA ALA A 114 16.15 17.45 -17.73
C ALA A 114 16.46 16.03 -17.25
N VAL A 115 15.47 15.26 -16.79
CA VAL A 115 15.63 13.87 -16.37
C VAL A 115 15.13 12.94 -17.46
N GLN A 116 16.02 12.14 -18.03
CA GLN A 116 15.71 11.11 -19.01
C GLN A 116 15.73 9.74 -18.34
N VAL A 117 14.65 8.98 -18.52
CA VAL A 117 14.57 7.60 -18.04
C VAL A 117 14.35 6.69 -19.23
N GLU A 118 15.24 5.71 -19.40
CA GLU A 118 15.12 4.67 -20.42
C GLU A 118 14.43 3.45 -19.83
N TYR A 119 13.35 3.02 -20.46
CA TYR A 119 12.56 1.87 -20.04
C TYR A 119 12.60 0.74 -21.06
N GLU A 120 12.51 -0.48 -20.57
CA GLU A 120 12.12 -1.66 -21.33
C GLU A 120 10.75 -2.10 -20.82
N PRO A 121 9.65 -1.79 -21.54
CA PRO A 121 8.30 -2.20 -21.14
C PRO A 121 8.16 -3.71 -21.03
N LEU A 122 7.41 -4.15 -20.03
CA LEU A 122 7.09 -5.54 -19.75
C LEU A 122 5.57 -5.73 -19.74
N THR A 123 5.10 -6.95 -19.93
CA THR A 123 3.66 -7.26 -19.89
C THR A 123 3.12 -7.01 -18.48
N PRO A 124 2.14 -6.11 -18.30
CA PRO A 124 1.53 -5.88 -17.00
C PRO A 124 0.41 -6.90 -16.74
N VAL A 125 0.12 -7.08 -15.46
CA VAL A 125 -1.06 -7.80 -14.93
C VAL A 125 -2.01 -6.73 -14.41
N LEU A 126 -3.19 -6.56 -15.01
CA LEU A 126 -4.07 -5.41 -14.75
C LEU A 126 -5.46 -5.81 -14.23
N THR A 127 -5.76 -7.10 -14.18
CA THR A 127 -7.04 -7.61 -13.70
C THR A 127 -6.87 -8.59 -12.55
N LEU A 128 -7.91 -8.70 -11.71
CA LEU A 128 -7.95 -9.68 -10.62
C LEU A 128 -7.98 -11.12 -11.15
N GLU A 129 -8.59 -11.33 -12.31
CA GLU A 129 -8.64 -12.61 -13.00
C GLU A 129 -7.23 -13.08 -13.40
N GLU A 130 -6.40 -12.22 -13.99
CA GLU A 130 -5.00 -12.53 -14.30
C GLU A 130 -4.18 -12.76 -13.01
N ALA A 131 -4.36 -11.88 -12.02
CA ALA A 131 -3.61 -11.92 -10.77
C ALA A 131 -3.97 -13.11 -9.87
N ALA A 132 -5.14 -13.73 -10.05
CA ALA A 132 -5.60 -14.85 -9.22
C ALA A 132 -4.71 -16.10 -9.32
N SER A 133 -3.95 -16.22 -10.42
CA SER A 133 -2.99 -17.31 -10.63
C SER A 133 -1.64 -17.08 -9.95
N LEU A 134 -1.37 -15.85 -9.49
CA LEU A 134 -0.12 -15.45 -8.86
C LEU A 134 -0.19 -15.59 -7.33
N PRO A 135 0.96 -15.72 -6.65
CA PRO A 135 1.01 -15.67 -5.19
C PRO A 135 0.38 -14.36 -4.65
N PRO A 136 -0.57 -14.44 -3.70
CA PRO A 136 -1.19 -13.24 -3.14
C PRO A 136 -0.19 -12.44 -2.31
N LEU A 137 -0.38 -11.12 -2.24
CA LEU A 137 0.35 -10.23 -1.32
C LEU A 137 0.04 -10.54 0.14
N TYR A 138 -1.19 -11.00 0.39
CA TYR A 138 -1.66 -11.40 1.70
C TYR A 138 -2.90 -12.27 1.58
N GLU A 139 -3.05 -13.24 2.47
CA GLU A 139 -4.26 -14.05 2.58
C GLU A 139 -4.69 -14.24 4.03
N LEU A 140 -5.99 -14.38 4.25
CA LEU A 140 -6.59 -14.58 5.56
C LEU A 140 -7.80 -15.50 5.44
N ARG A 141 -7.90 -16.49 6.33
CA ARG A 141 -9.08 -17.35 6.46
C ARG A 141 -9.64 -17.25 7.88
N LEU A 142 -10.95 -17.03 7.97
CA LEU A 142 -11.73 -17.06 9.20
C LEU A 142 -12.78 -18.16 9.09
N GLU A 143 -12.93 -18.98 10.13
CA GLU A 143 -13.89 -20.09 10.11
C GLU A 143 -14.44 -20.37 11.52
N SER A 144 -15.73 -20.70 11.57
CA SER A 144 -16.45 -21.12 12.77
C SER A 144 -17.62 -22.02 12.39
N GLY A 145 -17.91 -23.04 13.21
CA GLY A 145 -18.95 -24.04 12.94
C GLY A 145 -18.63 -25.01 11.79
N ASP A 146 -19.63 -25.80 11.39
CA ASP A 146 -19.59 -26.69 10.23
C ASP A 146 -20.42 -26.06 9.10
N VAL A 147 -19.74 -25.44 8.14
CA VAL A 147 -20.38 -24.70 7.05
C VAL A 147 -21.01 -25.62 6.02
N ASP A 148 -20.34 -26.73 5.72
CA ASP A 148 -20.80 -27.66 4.68
C ASP A 148 -22.06 -28.40 5.15
N ALA A 149 -22.11 -28.85 6.41
CA ALA A 149 -23.32 -29.42 7.01
C ALA A 149 -24.46 -28.39 7.11
N ALA A 150 -24.15 -27.15 7.51
CA ALA A 150 -25.16 -26.09 7.64
C ALA A 150 -25.74 -25.65 6.29
N LEU A 151 -24.94 -25.66 5.21
CA LEU A 151 -25.41 -25.43 3.84
C LEU A 151 -26.24 -26.61 3.31
N ALA A 152 -25.81 -27.85 3.55
CA ALA A 152 -26.53 -29.05 3.12
C ALA A 152 -27.92 -29.16 3.77
N GLY A 153 -28.04 -28.72 5.03
CA GLY A 153 -29.31 -28.70 5.74
C GLY A 153 -30.18 -27.48 5.44
N ALA A 154 -29.73 -26.49 4.67
CA ALA A 154 -30.49 -25.27 4.41
C ALA A 154 -31.69 -25.51 3.46
N ASP A 155 -32.82 -24.86 3.73
CA ASP A 155 -34.00 -24.94 2.85
C ASP A 155 -33.76 -24.15 1.56
N HIS A 156 -32.96 -23.08 1.64
CA HIS A 156 -32.52 -22.30 0.50
C HIS A 156 -31.02 -21.98 0.60
N VAL A 157 -30.32 -22.07 -0.53
CA VAL A 157 -28.94 -21.60 -0.68
C VAL A 157 -28.91 -20.49 -1.72
N ILE A 158 -28.47 -19.31 -1.31
CA ILE A 158 -28.42 -18.11 -2.16
C ILE A 158 -26.97 -17.80 -2.48
N ALA A 159 -26.62 -17.83 -3.75
CA ALA A 159 -25.27 -17.59 -4.24
C ALA A 159 -25.20 -16.36 -5.16
N GLY A 160 -24.06 -15.67 -5.16
CA GLY A 160 -23.80 -14.62 -6.13
C GLY A 160 -22.38 -14.09 -6.09
N THR A 161 -22.10 -13.14 -6.98
CA THR A 161 -20.82 -12.43 -7.08
C THR A 161 -21.05 -10.93 -7.15
N TRP A 162 -20.29 -10.17 -6.37
CA TRP A 162 -20.34 -8.70 -6.31
C TRP A 162 -18.99 -8.12 -6.64
N ARG A 163 -19.01 -6.92 -7.21
CA ARG A 163 -17.82 -6.18 -7.58
C ARG A 163 -17.89 -4.77 -7.04
N THR A 164 -16.75 -4.27 -6.59
CA THR A 164 -16.57 -2.88 -6.17
C THR A 164 -15.40 -2.29 -6.95
N GLY A 165 -15.57 -1.08 -7.49
CA GLY A 165 -14.54 -0.39 -8.25
C GLY A 165 -13.59 0.42 -7.37
N HIS A 166 -12.62 1.07 -8.02
CA HIS A 166 -11.77 2.07 -7.39
C HIS A 166 -12.59 3.26 -6.88
N GLN A 167 -12.13 3.87 -5.80
CA GLN A 167 -12.63 5.15 -5.33
C GLN A 167 -11.45 6.03 -4.91
N GLU A 168 -11.46 7.28 -5.41
CA GLU A 168 -10.53 8.32 -4.99
C GLU A 168 -11.07 9.12 -3.80
N HIS A 169 -10.18 9.52 -2.90
CA HIS A 169 -10.47 10.23 -1.67
C HIS A 169 -11.06 11.62 -1.90
N ILE A 170 -10.55 12.34 -2.90
CA ILE A 170 -10.96 13.71 -3.26
C ILE A 170 -11.01 14.62 -2.01
N TYR A 171 -10.02 14.50 -1.12
CA TYR A 171 -9.76 15.57 -0.15
C TYR A 171 -9.44 16.86 -0.90
N ILE A 172 -9.92 18.01 -0.42
CA ILE A 172 -9.82 19.27 -1.17
C ILE A 172 -8.37 19.78 -1.19
N GLU A 173 -7.69 19.72 -0.06
CA GLU A 173 -6.25 19.97 0.02
C GLU A 173 -5.49 18.72 -0.46
N CYS A 174 -4.71 18.83 -1.53
CA CYS A 174 -3.84 17.74 -2.01
C CYS A 174 -2.75 17.34 -0.99
N GLN A 175 -1.97 16.31 -1.29
CA GLN A 175 -0.79 15.92 -0.53
C GLN A 175 0.24 17.06 -0.51
N GLY A 176 0.82 17.29 0.67
CA GLY A 176 1.79 18.36 0.86
C GLY A 176 2.73 18.09 2.04
N MET A 177 4.02 18.33 1.81
CA MET A 177 5.10 18.22 2.80
C MET A 177 6.11 19.35 2.65
N ILE A 178 6.64 19.80 3.77
CA ILE A 178 7.80 20.69 3.88
C ILE A 178 8.83 19.98 4.74
N ALA A 179 10.05 19.83 4.26
CA ALA A 179 11.15 19.24 5.01
C ALA A 179 12.29 20.23 5.22
N THR A 180 12.93 20.15 6.38
CA THR A 180 14.18 20.85 6.70
C THR A 180 15.18 19.87 7.30
N CYS A 181 16.46 20.11 7.02
CA CYS A 181 17.59 19.34 7.55
C CYS A 181 18.48 20.30 8.36
N GLU A 182 18.58 20.11 9.67
CA GLU A 182 19.32 20.99 10.59
C GLU A 182 20.09 20.11 11.59
N ASP A 183 21.37 20.42 11.85
CA ASP A 183 22.21 19.74 12.86
C ASP A 183 22.21 18.19 12.78
N GLY A 184 22.21 17.68 11.54
CA GLY A 184 22.15 16.24 11.24
C GLY A 184 20.80 15.58 11.55
N GLY A 185 19.77 16.35 11.90
CA GLY A 185 18.40 15.92 12.10
C GLY A 185 17.46 16.35 10.97
N LEU A 186 16.23 15.84 11.02
CA LEU A 186 15.17 16.08 10.04
C LEU A 186 13.92 16.62 10.73
N THR A 187 13.36 17.70 10.20
CA THR A 187 12.01 18.14 10.57
C THR A 187 11.11 18.11 9.34
N VAL A 188 9.95 17.47 9.46
CA VAL A 188 8.90 17.48 8.43
C VAL A 188 7.62 18.10 9.00
N LEU A 189 7.05 19.03 8.24
CA LEU A 189 5.74 19.63 8.46
C LEU A 189 4.84 19.31 7.28
N GLY A 190 3.66 18.76 7.49
CA GLY A 190 2.79 18.47 6.36
C GLY A 190 1.39 18.00 6.72
N SER A 191 0.61 17.71 5.68
CA SER A 191 -0.78 17.30 5.83
C SER A 191 -0.86 15.79 5.98
N MET A 192 -1.21 15.30 7.17
CA MET A 192 -1.21 13.87 7.49
C MET A 192 -2.18 13.53 8.61
N GLN A 193 -2.64 12.27 8.64
CA GLN A 193 -3.46 11.70 9.71
C GLN A 193 -2.62 10.99 10.78
N CYS A 194 -1.47 10.43 10.38
CA CYS A 194 -0.65 9.55 11.22
C CYS A 194 0.82 10.02 11.26
N PRO A 195 1.16 11.04 12.07
CA PRO A 195 2.53 11.56 12.14
C PRO A 195 3.57 10.51 12.55
N TYR A 196 3.18 9.49 13.33
CA TYR A 196 4.09 8.39 13.71
C TYR A 196 4.40 7.42 12.56
N TYR A 197 3.57 7.30 11.53
CA TYR A 197 3.92 6.54 10.33
C TYR A 197 4.98 7.28 9.52
N VAL A 198 4.80 8.59 9.37
CA VAL A 198 5.78 9.46 8.71
C VAL A 198 7.11 9.45 9.46
N HIS A 199 7.08 9.53 10.80
CA HIS A 199 8.28 9.48 11.64
C HIS A 199 9.07 8.18 11.45
N LYS A 200 8.39 7.02 11.53
CA LYS A 200 9.03 5.71 11.30
C LYS A 200 9.60 5.57 9.89
N ALA A 201 8.90 6.06 8.88
CA ALA A 201 9.38 6.04 7.50
C ALA A 201 10.64 6.89 7.32
N LEU A 202 10.70 8.09 7.93
CA LEU A 202 11.88 8.95 7.90
C LEU A 202 13.07 8.34 8.66
N VAL A 203 12.83 7.81 9.86
CA VAL A 203 13.85 7.09 10.66
C VAL A 203 14.47 5.96 9.83
N HIS A 204 13.63 5.13 9.21
CA HIS A 204 14.07 4.01 8.41
C HIS A 204 14.82 4.47 7.14
N ALA A 205 14.25 5.37 6.35
CA ALA A 205 14.82 5.82 5.08
C ALA A 205 16.13 6.59 5.22
N PHE A 206 16.35 7.27 6.36
CA PHE A 206 17.55 8.06 6.60
C PHE A 206 18.56 7.39 7.55
N ASP A 207 18.23 6.22 8.09
CA ASP A 207 19.01 5.51 9.10
C ASP A 207 19.42 6.44 10.27
N LEU A 208 18.44 7.21 10.77
CA LEU A 208 18.64 8.18 11.84
C LEU A 208 18.06 7.68 13.16
N PRO A 209 18.67 8.05 14.30
CA PRO A 209 18.04 7.90 15.61
C PRO A 209 16.66 8.56 15.68
N GLU A 210 15.72 7.97 16.44
CA GLU A 210 14.34 8.45 16.54
C GLU A 210 14.24 9.91 17.01
N ASP A 211 15.14 10.33 17.90
CA ASP A 211 15.21 11.68 18.46
C ASP A 211 15.81 12.73 17.50
N LYS A 212 16.42 12.29 16.40
CA LYS A 212 16.88 13.15 15.31
C LYS A 212 15.81 13.42 14.25
N VAL A 213 14.61 12.86 14.40
CA VAL A 213 13.49 13.05 13.47
C VAL A 213 12.30 13.68 14.17
N ARG A 214 11.82 14.81 13.65
CA ARG A 214 10.65 15.53 14.15
C ARG A 214 9.57 15.63 13.07
N VAL A 215 8.35 15.20 13.40
CA VAL A 215 7.20 15.32 12.50
C VAL A 215 6.13 16.22 13.12
N ARG A 216 5.62 17.18 12.34
CA ARG A 216 4.57 18.10 12.74
C ARG A 216 3.42 18.01 11.74
N ALA A 217 2.22 17.74 12.22
CA ALA A 217 1.02 17.84 11.39
C ALA A 217 0.63 19.33 11.22
N ALA A 218 0.37 19.73 9.98
CA ALA A 218 -0.27 21.00 9.65
C ALA A 218 -1.80 20.88 9.81
N VAL A 219 -2.53 21.97 9.54
CA VAL A 219 -3.99 21.88 9.35
C VAL A 219 -4.25 20.95 8.16
N VAL A 220 -5.20 20.01 8.30
CA VAL A 220 -5.50 18.99 7.29
C VAL A 220 -6.83 19.29 6.60
N GLY A 221 -6.80 19.48 5.29
CA GLY A 221 -7.95 19.77 4.41
C GLY A 221 -8.65 18.52 3.91
N GLY A 222 -8.90 17.56 4.81
CA GLY A 222 -9.45 16.24 4.50
C GLY A 222 -8.36 15.18 4.27
N GLY A 223 -8.70 13.92 4.50
CA GLY A 223 -7.75 12.80 4.34
C GLY A 223 -8.46 11.50 3.99
N PHE A 224 -9.48 11.12 4.76
CA PHE A 224 -10.35 9.96 4.46
C PHE A 224 -9.63 8.61 4.33
N GLY A 225 -8.41 8.48 4.87
CA GLY A 225 -7.54 7.30 4.71
C GLY A 225 -6.37 7.56 3.75
N GLY A 226 -6.55 8.38 2.72
CA GLY A 226 -5.51 8.69 1.74
C GLY A 226 -4.37 9.55 2.30
N LYS A 227 -4.54 10.13 3.49
CA LYS A 227 -3.47 10.79 4.25
C LYS A 227 -3.05 10.00 5.50
N GLU A 228 -3.30 8.70 5.53
CA GLU A 228 -2.87 7.79 6.60
C GLU A 228 -1.42 7.33 6.39
N ASP A 229 -1.15 6.62 5.30
CA ASP A 229 0.15 6.02 4.99
C ASP A 229 0.90 6.73 3.85
N PHE A 230 0.19 7.19 2.81
CA PHE A 230 0.82 7.88 1.68
C PHE A 230 1.72 9.07 2.04
N PRO A 231 1.38 9.91 3.05
CA PRO A 231 2.25 11.00 3.52
C PRO A 231 3.68 10.57 3.85
N SER A 232 3.91 9.31 4.24
CA SER A 232 5.25 8.78 4.51
C SER A 232 6.16 8.86 3.28
N ALA A 233 5.66 8.51 2.08
CA ALA A 233 6.45 8.59 0.86
C ALA A 233 6.81 10.04 0.50
N LEU A 234 5.81 10.93 0.50
CA LEU A 234 6.05 12.33 0.17
C LEU A 234 6.97 13.04 1.18
N ALA A 235 6.89 12.67 2.46
CA ALA A 235 7.77 13.21 3.48
C ALA A 235 9.23 12.82 3.24
N VAL A 236 9.50 11.56 2.91
CA VAL A 236 10.84 11.09 2.55
C VAL A 236 11.34 11.78 1.29
N HIS A 237 10.49 11.96 0.27
CA HIS A 237 10.85 12.70 -0.96
C HIS A 237 11.28 14.14 -0.67
N ALA A 238 10.48 14.87 0.12
CA ALA A 238 10.81 16.24 0.49
C ALA A 238 12.11 16.30 1.30
N ALA A 239 12.33 15.36 2.22
CA ALA A 239 13.53 15.30 3.04
C ALA A 239 14.79 14.96 2.22
N LEU A 240 14.69 14.07 1.23
CA LEU A 240 15.81 13.73 0.35
C LEU A 240 16.27 14.96 -0.43
N LEU A 241 15.30 15.68 -1.00
CA LEU A 241 15.57 16.92 -1.71
C LEU A 241 16.15 18.00 -0.78
N ALA A 242 15.59 18.16 0.42
CA ALA A 242 16.09 19.15 1.38
C ALA A 242 17.53 18.87 1.80
N ARG A 243 17.88 17.59 1.99
CA ARG A 243 19.25 17.16 2.26
C ARG A 243 20.17 17.42 1.06
N ALA A 244 19.72 17.13 -0.15
CA ALA A 244 20.53 17.27 -1.36
C ALA A 244 20.83 18.74 -1.71
N CYS A 245 19.87 19.65 -1.57
CA CYS A 245 20.09 21.07 -1.87
C CYS A 245 20.56 21.90 -0.67
N GLY A 246 20.53 21.35 0.56
CA GLY A 246 20.86 22.10 1.77
C GLY A 246 19.89 23.25 2.07
N ARG A 247 18.65 23.16 1.60
CA ARG A 247 17.60 24.16 1.77
C ARG A 247 16.30 23.49 2.25
N PRO A 248 15.40 24.21 2.93
CA PRO A 248 14.02 23.72 3.10
C PRO A 248 13.38 23.38 1.75
N VAL A 249 12.67 22.26 1.64
CA VAL A 249 11.97 21.88 0.41
C VAL A 249 10.49 21.66 0.67
N LYS A 250 9.65 22.33 -0.12
CA LYS A 250 8.20 22.13 -0.18
C LYS A 250 7.80 21.31 -1.40
N MET A 251 7.06 20.23 -1.17
CA MET A 251 6.39 19.46 -2.23
C MET A 251 4.88 19.53 -1.99
N VAL A 252 4.14 20.01 -2.98
CA VAL A 252 2.68 20.04 -2.98
C VAL A 252 2.21 19.57 -4.35
N TYR A 253 1.49 18.45 -4.36
CA TYR A 253 0.94 17.90 -5.60
C TYR A 253 -0.20 18.77 -6.11
N ASP A 254 -0.28 18.91 -7.43
CA ASP A 254 -1.54 19.35 -8.04
C ASP A 254 -2.55 18.20 -8.06
N ARG A 255 -3.80 18.52 -8.43
CA ARG A 255 -4.88 17.54 -8.39
C ARG A 255 -4.62 16.34 -9.29
N HIS A 256 -4.04 16.55 -10.48
CA HIS A 256 -3.82 15.46 -11.41
C HIS A 256 -2.76 14.50 -10.86
N GLU A 257 -1.63 15.05 -10.40
CA GLU A 257 -0.55 14.27 -9.79
C GLU A 257 -1.03 13.50 -8.55
N ASP A 258 -1.83 14.15 -7.70
CA ASP A 258 -2.41 13.53 -6.51
C ASP A 258 -3.28 12.32 -6.89
N ILE A 259 -4.15 12.46 -7.89
CA ILE A 259 -5.03 11.37 -8.34
C ILE A 259 -4.24 10.21 -8.92
N ILE A 260 -3.22 10.45 -9.74
CA ILE A 260 -2.49 9.34 -10.38
C ILE A 260 -1.47 8.70 -9.43
N GLY A 261 -0.92 9.45 -8.49
CA GLY A 261 0.23 9.03 -7.68
C GLY A 261 -0.12 8.45 -6.31
N THR A 262 -1.30 8.76 -5.77
CA THR A 262 -1.67 8.37 -4.40
C THR A 262 -2.41 7.04 -4.32
N SER A 263 -2.49 6.47 -3.12
CA SER A 263 -3.27 5.26 -2.89
C SER A 263 -4.78 5.48 -3.11
N LYS A 264 -5.51 4.40 -3.40
CA LYS A 264 -6.97 4.40 -3.61
C LYS A 264 -7.65 3.35 -2.73
N ARG A 265 -8.98 3.37 -2.72
CA ARG A 265 -9.77 2.23 -2.22
C ARG A 265 -9.53 1.00 -3.10
N HIS A 266 -9.28 -0.14 -2.47
CA HIS A 266 -9.25 -1.46 -3.12
C HIS A 266 -10.55 -1.79 -3.87
N PRO A 267 -10.49 -2.05 -5.18
CA PRO A 267 -11.46 -2.88 -5.87
C PRO A 267 -11.54 -4.28 -5.24
N ALA A 268 -12.70 -4.90 -5.34
CA ALA A 268 -12.88 -6.25 -4.85
C ALA A 268 -13.87 -7.05 -5.69
N VAL A 269 -13.64 -8.36 -5.77
CA VAL A 269 -14.61 -9.37 -6.21
C VAL A 269 -14.98 -10.19 -4.98
N ILE A 270 -16.26 -10.20 -4.64
CA ILE A 270 -16.80 -10.95 -3.49
C ILE A 270 -17.71 -12.04 -4.03
N ARG A 271 -17.36 -13.30 -3.79
CA ARG A 271 -18.22 -14.45 -4.08
C ARG A 271 -18.81 -14.93 -2.77
N HIS A 272 -20.10 -15.20 -2.74
CA HIS A 272 -20.75 -15.53 -1.49
C HIS A 272 -21.90 -16.51 -1.68
N ARG A 273 -22.05 -17.42 -0.72
CA ARG A 273 -23.16 -18.35 -0.54
C ARG A 273 -23.72 -18.20 0.87
N THR A 274 -25.03 -18.13 0.98
CA THR A 274 -25.75 -18.09 2.26
C THR A 274 -26.77 -19.20 2.32
N GLY A 275 -26.73 -19.99 3.39
CA GLY A 275 -27.77 -20.95 3.75
C GLY A 275 -28.84 -20.30 4.63
N VAL A 276 -30.11 -20.46 4.24
CA VAL A 276 -31.28 -19.89 4.92
C VAL A 276 -32.30 -21.00 5.19
N ARG A 277 -32.96 -20.95 6.35
CA ARG A 277 -34.17 -21.74 6.63
C ARG A 277 -35.41 -21.12 5.96
N GLY A 278 -36.47 -21.89 5.80
CA GLY A 278 -37.77 -21.42 5.30
C GLY A 278 -38.44 -20.35 6.20
N ASP A 279 -38.05 -20.28 7.48
CA ASP A 279 -38.49 -19.22 8.42
C ASP A 279 -37.67 -17.92 8.31
N GLY A 280 -36.67 -17.89 7.42
CA GLY A 280 -35.80 -16.76 7.18
C GLY A 280 -34.53 -16.70 8.03
N ARG A 281 -34.30 -17.67 8.93
CA ARG A 281 -33.10 -17.72 9.77
C ARG A 281 -31.84 -18.07 8.96
N LEU A 282 -30.76 -17.33 9.24
CA LEU A 282 -29.44 -17.54 8.65
C LEU A 282 -28.70 -18.71 9.33
N LEU A 283 -28.08 -19.57 8.53
CA LEU A 283 -27.43 -20.80 9.00
C LEU A 283 -25.94 -20.82 8.72
N ALA A 284 -25.58 -20.48 7.49
CA ALA A 284 -24.24 -20.64 6.97
C ALA A 284 -23.87 -19.46 6.08
N LEU A 285 -22.68 -18.91 6.28
CA LEU A 285 -22.05 -17.93 5.39
C LEU A 285 -20.77 -18.55 4.83
N ASP A 286 -20.68 -18.73 3.52
CA ASP A 286 -19.46 -19.15 2.84
C ASP A 286 -19.08 -18.08 1.81
N ALA A 287 -17.97 -17.36 2.03
CA ALA A 287 -17.59 -16.27 1.13
C ALA A 287 -16.09 -16.20 0.85
N GLU A 288 -15.78 -15.79 -0.39
CA GLU A 288 -14.45 -15.46 -0.86
C GLU A 288 -14.39 -13.96 -1.20
N VAL A 289 -13.33 -13.28 -0.77
CA VAL A 289 -13.06 -11.88 -1.08
C VAL A 289 -11.69 -11.77 -1.74
N LEU A 290 -11.67 -11.44 -3.03
CA LEU A 290 -10.45 -11.09 -3.76
C LEU A 290 -10.36 -9.57 -3.83
N MET A 291 -9.28 -9.00 -3.31
CA MET A 291 -9.02 -7.55 -3.31
C MET A 291 -7.84 -7.22 -4.19
N ASP A 292 -7.95 -6.14 -4.95
CA ASP A 292 -6.82 -5.62 -5.73
C ASP A 292 -5.92 -4.78 -4.82
N GLY A 293 -4.73 -5.28 -4.50
CA GLY A 293 -3.74 -4.56 -3.70
C GLY A 293 -2.96 -3.50 -4.48
N GLY A 294 -3.02 -3.52 -5.81
CA GLY A 294 -2.07 -2.79 -6.64
C GLY A 294 -0.66 -3.37 -6.58
N ALA A 295 0.33 -2.53 -6.92
CA ALA A 295 1.72 -2.94 -7.02
C ALA A 295 2.35 -3.39 -5.69
N TYR A 296 1.90 -2.84 -4.56
CA TYR A 296 2.52 -3.04 -3.24
C TYR A 296 1.49 -3.33 -2.15
N LYS A 297 1.96 -3.98 -1.08
CA LYS A 297 1.09 -4.51 -0.01
C LYS A 297 0.44 -3.43 0.85
N THR A 298 1.16 -2.33 1.15
CA THR A 298 0.67 -1.18 1.93
C THR A 298 -0.13 -1.60 3.19
N LEU A 299 -1.29 -0.99 3.45
CA LEU A 299 -2.24 -1.37 4.50
C LEU A 299 -3.25 -2.45 4.06
N SER A 300 -3.09 -3.06 2.89
CA SER A 300 -4.02 -4.09 2.38
C SER A 300 -4.33 -5.23 3.39
N PRO A 301 -3.38 -5.73 4.21
CA PRO A 301 -3.68 -6.73 5.24
C PRO A 301 -4.69 -6.22 6.28
N VAL A 302 -4.57 -4.97 6.69
CA VAL A 302 -5.49 -4.33 7.64
C VAL A 302 -6.86 -4.18 7.00
N VAL A 303 -6.92 -3.75 5.73
CA VAL A 303 -8.18 -3.60 4.98
C VAL A 303 -8.85 -4.96 4.77
N LEU A 304 -8.13 -6.00 4.38
CA LEU A 304 -8.68 -7.35 4.21
C LEU A 304 -9.18 -7.91 5.55
N SER A 305 -8.44 -7.75 6.64
CA SER A 305 -8.89 -8.22 7.95
C SER A 305 -10.19 -7.56 8.38
N ARG A 306 -10.33 -6.24 8.18
CA ARG A 306 -11.59 -5.51 8.38
C ARG A 306 -12.67 -6.01 7.42
N ALA A 307 -12.31 -6.32 6.17
CA ALA A 307 -13.21 -6.88 5.17
C ALA A 307 -13.83 -8.21 5.60
N LEU A 308 -13.04 -9.11 6.19
CA LEU A 308 -13.56 -10.41 6.64
C LEU A 308 -14.27 -10.30 8.00
N LEU A 309 -13.73 -9.55 8.96
CA LEU A 309 -14.32 -9.43 10.30
C LEU A 309 -15.72 -8.84 10.30
N HIS A 310 -16.04 -8.00 9.31
CA HIS A 310 -17.36 -7.42 9.23
C HIS A 310 -18.28 -8.23 8.30
N ALA A 311 -17.80 -9.22 7.52
CA ALA A 311 -18.55 -10.07 6.53
C ALA A 311 -19.89 -10.57 7.01
N PHE A 312 -19.99 -10.79 8.30
CA PHE A 312 -21.17 -11.23 9.01
C PHE A 312 -22.32 -10.22 8.99
N GLY A 313 -22.06 -8.95 8.70
CA GLY A 313 -23.01 -7.86 8.94
C GLY A 313 -23.42 -7.81 10.42
N PRO A 314 -24.55 -7.16 10.74
CA PRO A 314 -25.11 -7.16 12.09
C PRO A 314 -25.89 -8.44 12.40
N TYR A 315 -25.47 -9.60 11.88
CA TYR A 315 -26.24 -10.85 11.97
C TYR A 315 -25.48 -11.97 12.69
N ARG A 316 -26.24 -12.89 13.29
CA ARG A 316 -25.71 -14.11 13.89
C ARG A 316 -25.60 -15.22 12.85
N TRP A 317 -24.40 -15.77 12.70
CA TRP A 317 -24.10 -16.91 11.83
C TRP A 317 -23.69 -18.11 12.68
N PRO A 318 -24.49 -19.19 12.73
CA PRO A 318 -24.11 -20.43 13.42
C PRO A 318 -22.84 -21.06 12.83
N SER A 319 -22.72 -21.09 11.50
CA SER A 319 -21.53 -21.52 10.79
C SER A 319 -21.10 -20.43 9.80
N ALA A 320 -19.80 -20.16 9.69
CA ALA A 320 -19.28 -19.30 8.64
C ALA A 320 -17.84 -19.64 8.26
N ARG A 321 -17.53 -19.51 6.97
CA ARG A 321 -16.22 -19.66 6.37
C ARG A 321 -15.98 -18.48 5.45
N LEU A 322 -14.87 -17.79 5.67
CA LEU A 322 -14.47 -16.62 4.91
C LEU A 322 -13.02 -16.79 4.49
N GLN A 323 -12.77 -16.64 3.20
CA GLN A 323 -11.43 -16.59 2.65
C GLN A 323 -11.20 -15.23 1.98
N GLY A 324 -10.10 -14.59 2.30
CA GLY A 324 -9.70 -13.33 1.71
C GLY A 324 -8.31 -13.44 1.09
N LYS A 325 -8.12 -12.84 -0.09
CA LYS A 325 -6.82 -12.68 -0.73
C LYS A 325 -6.66 -11.24 -1.22
N VAL A 326 -5.49 -10.67 -0.97
CA VAL A 326 -5.03 -9.44 -1.63
C VAL A 326 -4.12 -9.87 -2.77
N LEU A 327 -4.49 -9.53 -3.99
CA LEU A 327 -3.74 -9.88 -5.20
C LEU A 327 -2.83 -8.70 -5.61
N ARG A 328 -1.71 -9.03 -6.25
CA ARG A 328 -0.81 -8.03 -6.85
C ARG A 328 -1.25 -7.75 -8.28
N THR A 329 -1.39 -6.49 -8.62
CA THR A 329 -1.58 -6.01 -10.00
C THR A 329 -0.58 -4.89 -10.28
N HIS A 330 -0.46 -4.48 -11.53
CA HIS A 330 0.40 -3.38 -11.96
C HIS A 330 -0.38 -2.05 -12.01
N THR A 331 -1.25 -1.84 -11.03
CA THR A 331 -1.96 -0.58 -10.78
C THR A 331 -1.36 0.14 -9.58
N ALA A 332 -1.74 1.41 -9.38
CA ALA A 332 -1.35 2.16 -8.20
C ALA A 332 -1.69 1.37 -6.91
N PRO A 333 -0.81 1.37 -5.88
CA PRO A 333 -1.05 0.66 -4.64
C PRO A 333 -2.34 1.12 -3.97
N ASN A 334 -3.20 0.17 -3.61
CA ASN A 334 -4.42 0.48 -2.88
C ASN A 334 -4.14 0.51 -1.37
N SER A 335 -4.83 1.36 -0.61
CA SER A 335 -4.63 1.47 0.83
C SER A 335 -5.91 1.88 1.56
N ALA A 336 -5.79 2.53 2.72
CA ALA A 336 -6.90 2.92 3.54
C ALA A 336 -7.82 3.93 2.84
N PHE A 337 -9.11 3.63 2.83
CA PHE A 337 -10.19 4.57 2.52
C PHE A 337 -11.30 4.40 3.56
N ARG A 338 -11.94 5.50 3.97
CA ARG A 338 -13.07 5.52 4.91
C ARG A 338 -14.07 4.37 4.68
N GLY A 339 -14.19 3.52 5.70
CA GLY A 339 -15.11 2.39 5.77
C GLY A 339 -14.54 1.04 5.34
N SER A 340 -13.38 0.97 4.64
CA SER A 340 -12.89 -0.25 3.96
C SER A 340 -14.00 -0.83 3.02
N PRO A 341 -13.82 -1.87 2.16
CA PRO A 341 -14.81 -2.20 1.12
C PRO A 341 -16.22 -2.61 1.62
N TRP A 342 -16.42 -2.61 2.94
CA TRP A 342 -17.67 -2.86 3.66
C TRP A 342 -18.87 -2.00 3.30
N GLY A 343 -18.66 -0.75 2.90
CA GLY A 343 -19.76 0.11 2.43
C GLY A 343 -20.51 -0.48 1.23
N SER A 344 -19.87 -1.42 0.53
CA SER A 344 -20.30 -2.00 -0.74
C SER A 344 -20.46 -3.53 -0.70
N ILE A 345 -20.17 -4.18 0.43
CA ILE A 345 -20.52 -5.60 0.58
C ILE A 345 -22.03 -5.68 0.84
N PRO A 346 -22.78 -6.51 0.10
CA PRO A 346 -24.24 -6.60 0.24
C PRO A 346 -24.72 -7.04 1.62
N SER A 347 -23.84 -7.47 2.51
CA SER A 347 -24.11 -7.95 3.88
C SER A 347 -25.03 -7.07 4.73
N ARG A 348 -25.26 -5.79 4.42
CA ARG A 348 -26.28 -4.99 5.12
C ARG A 348 -27.70 -5.20 4.61
N SER A 349 -27.91 -5.31 3.30
CA SER A 349 -29.23 -5.45 2.70
C SER A 349 -29.48 -6.86 2.19
N ALA A 350 -28.54 -7.49 1.50
CA ALA A 350 -28.73 -8.74 0.80
C ALA A 350 -29.22 -9.91 1.66
N PRO A 351 -28.63 -10.27 2.82
CA PRO A 351 -29.09 -11.45 3.54
C PRO A 351 -30.54 -11.32 3.98
N ALA A 352 -30.95 -10.14 4.49
CA ALA A 352 -32.31 -9.86 4.91
C ALA A 352 -33.28 -9.64 3.72
N THR A 353 -32.82 -9.00 2.64
CA THR A 353 -33.64 -8.73 1.45
C THR A 353 -33.81 -9.99 0.59
N TRP A 354 -32.86 -10.92 0.60
CA TRP A 354 -32.95 -12.18 -0.12
C TRP A 354 -33.64 -13.25 0.70
N SER A 355 -33.37 -13.31 2.01
CA SER A 355 -34.17 -14.14 2.92
C SER A 355 -35.63 -13.75 2.80
N SER A 356 -35.96 -12.45 2.84
CA SER A 356 -37.34 -11.99 2.64
C SER A 356 -37.94 -12.33 1.28
N ARG A 357 -37.19 -12.19 0.18
CA ARG A 357 -37.67 -12.59 -1.15
C ARG A 357 -37.85 -14.10 -1.31
N ALA A 358 -36.97 -14.90 -0.72
CA ALA A 358 -37.02 -16.36 -0.82
C ALA A 358 -38.08 -16.98 0.09
N THR A 359 -38.31 -16.40 1.27
CA THR A 359 -39.17 -16.96 2.33
C THR A 359 -40.50 -16.22 2.52
N GLY A 360 -40.67 -15.03 1.91
CA GLY A 360 -41.79 -14.13 2.18
C GLY A 360 -41.75 -13.44 3.55
N CYS A 361 -40.71 -13.66 4.36
CA CYS A 361 -40.58 -13.10 5.70
C CYS A 361 -40.10 -11.63 5.67
N PRO A 362 -40.66 -10.67 6.43
CA PRO A 362 -40.21 -9.27 6.38
C PRO A 362 -38.73 -9.11 6.78
N PRO A 363 -37.93 -8.25 6.10
CA PRO A 363 -36.48 -8.09 6.36
C PRO A 363 -36.13 -7.78 7.83
N ALA A 364 -37.01 -7.07 8.53
CA ALA A 364 -36.83 -6.67 9.93
C ALA A 364 -36.88 -7.84 10.94
N ARG A 365 -37.52 -8.97 10.60
CA ARG A 365 -37.58 -10.15 11.49
C ARG A 365 -36.30 -11.01 11.44
N CYS A 366 -35.52 -10.91 10.37
CA CYS A 366 -34.27 -11.66 10.21
C CYS A 366 -33.08 -11.08 11.00
N SER A 367 -33.19 -9.88 11.58
CA SER A 367 -32.05 -9.09 12.06
C SER A 367 -31.83 -9.03 13.59
N THR A 368 -32.51 -9.86 14.39
CA THR A 368 -32.69 -9.57 15.83
C THR A 368 -31.75 -10.29 16.81
N ARG A 369 -30.62 -10.86 16.38
CA ARG A 369 -29.68 -11.53 17.31
C ARG A 369 -28.20 -11.18 17.09
N PRO A 370 -27.43 -10.87 18.15
CA PRO A 370 -26.03 -10.49 18.05
C PRO A 370 -25.13 -11.66 17.60
N PRO A 371 -23.97 -11.37 16.98
CA PRO A 371 -23.00 -12.37 16.55
C PRO A 371 -22.35 -13.12 17.74
N PRO A 372 -21.78 -14.33 17.51
CA PRO A 372 -21.09 -15.09 18.55
C PRO A 372 -19.81 -14.37 19.05
N PRO A 373 -19.37 -14.63 20.30
CA PRO A 373 -18.19 -13.98 20.88
C PRO A 373 -16.90 -14.30 20.13
N ALA A 374 -15.90 -13.43 20.22
CA ALA A 374 -14.61 -13.57 19.53
C ALA A 374 -13.91 -14.92 19.78
N SER A 375 -14.14 -15.54 20.95
CA SER A 375 -13.62 -16.86 21.33
C SER A 375 -14.13 -18.03 20.47
N ALA A 376 -15.23 -17.84 19.72
CA ALA A 376 -15.80 -18.85 18.84
C ALA A 376 -15.10 -18.95 17.47
N TRP A 377 -14.17 -18.04 17.15
CA TRP A 377 -13.52 -17.95 15.85
C TRP A 377 -12.12 -18.56 15.89
N ARG A 378 -11.80 -19.44 14.94
CA ARG A 378 -10.43 -19.93 14.74
C ARG A 378 -9.75 -19.09 13.67
N ARG A 379 -8.60 -18.48 14.01
CA ARG A 379 -7.72 -17.82 13.04
C ARG A 379 -6.66 -18.81 12.59
N ARG A 380 -6.54 -19.05 11.30
CA ARG A 380 -5.38 -19.74 10.71
C ARG A 380 -4.71 -18.78 9.73
N SER A 381 -3.48 -18.36 10.06
CA SER A 381 -2.60 -17.69 9.12
C SER A 381 -1.65 -18.74 8.53
N ALA A 382 -1.79 -19.07 7.26
CA ALA A 382 -0.82 -19.88 6.55
C ALA A 382 0.27 -18.97 5.97
N VAL A 383 1.12 -18.43 6.83
CA VAL A 383 2.41 -17.87 6.38
C VAL A 383 3.48 -18.49 7.29
N PRO A 384 4.39 -19.32 6.76
CA PRO A 384 5.54 -19.78 7.52
C PRO A 384 6.33 -18.57 8.03
N ALA A 385 6.87 -18.66 9.25
CA ALA A 385 7.78 -17.66 9.83
C ALA A 385 9.12 -17.51 9.06
N SER A 386 9.26 -18.14 7.88
CA SER A 386 10.48 -18.28 7.10
C SER A 386 10.45 -17.60 5.73
N VAL A 387 9.54 -16.66 5.46
CA VAL A 387 9.72 -15.70 4.35
C VAL A 387 10.26 -14.37 4.91
N ARG A 388 11.43 -14.45 5.55
CA ARG A 388 12.33 -13.30 5.67
C ARG A 388 13.22 -13.33 4.44
N ASN A 389 13.15 -12.29 3.61
CA ASN A 389 14.01 -12.00 2.46
C ASN A 389 14.23 -13.14 1.45
N GLY A 390 13.59 -13.03 0.28
CA GLY A 390 13.90 -13.93 -0.83
C GLY A 390 13.04 -13.76 -2.07
N GLY A 391 12.69 -12.54 -2.43
CA GLY A 391 12.03 -12.22 -3.69
C GLY A 391 12.63 -10.98 -4.33
N SER A 392 13.95 -10.76 -4.19
CA SER A 392 14.62 -9.84 -5.08
C SER A 392 14.55 -10.45 -6.48
N TRP A 393 14.10 -9.66 -7.46
CA TRP A 393 14.43 -9.93 -8.84
C TRP A 393 15.95 -9.92 -8.94
N ARG A 394 16.59 -11.09 -8.84
CA ARG A 394 18.04 -11.21 -9.01
C ARG A 394 18.37 -10.81 -10.44
N ARG A 395 19.41 -9.98 -10.57
CA ARG A 395 20.12 -9.66 -11.81
C ARG A 395 20.30 -10.94 -12.64
N PRO A 396 20.01 -10.95 -13.95
CA PRO A 396 20.58 -11.97 -14.83
C PRO A 396 22.10 -11.81 -14.76
N ALA A 397 22.81 -12.88 -14.43
CA ALA A 397 24.24 -12.93 -14.61
C ALA A 397 24.54 -12.75 -16.11
N ASN A 398 25.48 -11.86 -16.43
CA ASN A 398 26.04 -11.76 -17.77
C ASN A 398 26.51 -13.14 -18.22
N GLY A 399 25.98 -13.61 -19.34
CA GLY A 399 26.34 -14.89 -19.92
C GLY A 399 25.49 -15.14 -21.15
N ILE A 400 25.93 -14.61 -22.29
CA ILE A 400 25.53 -15.11 -23.60
C ILE A 400 26.01 -16.56 -23.69
N PRO A 401 25.19 -17.50 -24.17
CA PRO A 401 25.72 -18.61 -24.94
C PRO A 401 25.18 -18.52 -26.36
N ALA A 402 26.12 -18.32 -27.27
CA ALA A 402 25.92 -18.50 -28.69
C ALA A 402 25.64 -19.98 -29.00
N GLY A 403 24.77 -20.21 -29.98
CA GLY A 403 24.97 -21.21 -31.02
C GLY A 403 24.88 -22.69 -30.64
N MET A 404 23.73 -23.28 -30.99
CA MET A 404 23.65 -24.69 -31.38
C MET A 404 24.64 -24.98 -32.52
N THR A 405 25.51 -25.97 -32.36
CA THR A 405 25.95 -26.92 -33.40
C THR A 405 26.77 -28.07 -32.78
N GLY A 406 26.50 -29.30 -33.21
CA GLY A 406 27.56 -30.31 -33.42
C GLY A 406 27.79 -31.37 -32.33
N GLU A 407 27.20 -32.54 -32.56
CA GLU A 407 27.80 -33.89 -32.54
C GLU A 407 29.04 -34.21 -31.66
N GLY A 408 28.96 -35.36 -30.97
CA GLY A 408 30.05 -36.34 -30.97
C GLY A 408 30.77 -36.65 -29.66
N GLY A 409 30.45 -37.83 -29.08
CA GLY A 409 31.45 -38.86 -28.72
C GLY A 409 32.23 -38.80 -27.39
N GLY A 410 32.26 -39.96 -26.71
CA GLY A 410 33.39 -40.45 -25.89
C GLY A 410 33.39 -40.02 -24.41
N SER A 411 32.96 -40.86 -23.46
CA SER A 411 33.72 -41.95 -22.80
C SER A 411 34.89 -41.48 -21.91
N GLY A 412 34.87 -41.86 -20.63
CA GLY A 412 36.09 -42.06 -19.83
C GLY A 412 36.16 -41.34 -18.48
N SER A 413 35.65 -41.99 -17.43
CA SER A 413 36.31 -42.06 -16.11
C SER A 413 37.70 -42.75 -16.25
N PRO A 414 38.71 -42.62 -15.34
CA PRO A 414 38.51 -42.78 -13.89
C PRO A 414 39.50 -42.12 -12.89
N SER A 415 39.09 -42.22 -11.62
CA SER A 415 39.86 -42.65 -10.42
C SER A 415 41.03 -41.84 -9.81
N THR A 416 40.81 -41.52 -8.52
CA THR A 416 41.65 -41.78 -7.32
C THR A 416 43.03 -41.15 -7.15
N SER A 417 43.27 -40.50 -6.00
CA SER A 417 44.07 -41.02 -4.86
C SER A 417 44.19 -39.93 -3.75
N THR A 418 43.83 -40.23 -2.48
CA THR A 418 44.69 -40.36 -1.27
C THR A 418 45.49 -39.10 -0.86
N ALA A 419 45.73 -38.72 0.40
CA ALA A 419 45.38 -39.21 1.73
C ALA A 419 45.91 -38.20 2.79
N ARG A 420 45.24 -38.17 3.96
CA ARG A 420 45.75 -38.02 5.35
C ARG A 420 46.73 -36.90 5.74
N GLY A 421 46.41 -36.23 6.85
CA GLY A 421 47.40 -35.83 7.85
C GLY A 421 47.01 -34.62 8.72
N SER A 422 46.41 -34.86 9.90
CA SER A 422 46.49 -33.95 11.06
C SER A 422 47.69 -34.32 11.93
N PRO A 423 48.27 -33.36 12.68
CA PRO A 423 48.00 -33.26 14.14
C PRO A 423 47.86 -31.78 14.60
N ALA A 424 46.89 -31.45 15.46
CA ALA A 424 46.93 -31.43 16.93
C ALA A 424 47.72 -30.27 17.59
N THR A 425 46.95 -29.47 18.35
CA THR A 425 47.24 -28.80 19.64
C THR A 425 48.30 -27.70 19.76
N ALA A 426 47.88 -26.51 20.22
CA ALA A 426 48.26 -25.95 21.53
C ALA A 426 47.52 -24.63 21.85
N SER A 427 47.12 -24.49 23.12
CA SER A 427 46.39 -23.38 23.74
C SER A 427 47.32 -22.33 24.36
N ALA A 428 46.84 -21.09 24.50
CA ALA A 428 46.97 -20.17 25.65
C ALA A 428 46.57 -18.77 25.17
N ARG A 429 45.80 -17.92 25.85
CA ARG A 429 45.16 -17.91 27.18
C ARG A 429 43.98 -16.93 27.09
#